data_AF-A0A2S2N9Z2-F1
#
_entry.id   AF-A0A2S2N9Z2-F1
#
_cell.length_a   1.000
_cell.length_b   1.000
_cell.length_c   1.000
_cell.angle_alpha   90.00
_cell.angle_beta   90.00
_cell.angle_gamma   90.00
#
_symmetry.space_group_name_H-M   'P 1'
#
loop_
_entity.id
_entity.type
_entity.pdbx_description
1 polymer ?
#
loop_
_entity_poly.entity_id
_entity_poly.type
_entity_poly.pdbx_seq_one_letter_code
_entity_poly.pdbx_strand_id
1 'polypeptide(L)'
;VVNEINGKKEIVVATNAVWNDISIFLNGAISKNALHVFVYNGRHGIKKALNLITNEDANTRMALSDPMVLSNESGNSTDSSYDSECSLPKKKFVFTFTPSEWLQMQPEQVLFKCNDPARPMRSSRSYYVLPKGCWTSLLAEHFWEHTNLPCCLSFRNGKVYNGGNIYVVVIGRCSICNSHF
;
A
#
# COMPACT_ATOMS: atom_id res chain seq x y z
N VAL A 1 -12.76 -12.14 -20.83
CA VAL A 1 -11.78 -11.49 -19.92
C VAL A 1 -10.47 -11.22 -20.63
N VAL A 2 -10.09 -12.06 -21.59
CA VAL A 2 -8.85 -11.96 -22.36
C VAL A 2 -9.22 -11.80 -23.82
N ASN A 3 -8.61 -10.85 -24.51
CA ASN A 3 -8.66 -10.74 -25.97
C ASN A 3 -7.30 -11.16 -26.53
N GLU A 4 -7.31 -11.96 -27.60
CA GLU A 4 -6.11 -12.23 -28.39
C GLU A 4 -6.06 -11.23 -29.54
N ILE A 5 -5.10 -10.32 -29.48
CA ILE A 5 -4.81 -9.38 -30.58
C ILE A 5 -3.36 -9.65 -30.99
N ASN A 6 -3.15 -10.04 -32.25
CA ASN A 6 -1.82 -10.32 -32.82
C ASN A 6 -0.97 -11.31 -32.01
N GLY A 7 -1.59 -12.39 -31.49
CA GLY A 7 -0.89 -13.42 -30.73
C GLY A 7 -0.52 -13.04 -29.29
N LYS A 8 -0.86 -11.82 -28.84
CA LYS A 8 -0.74 -11.40 -27.44
C LYS A 8 -2.10 -11.48 -26.75
N LYS A 9 -2.13 -12.15 -25.59
CA LYS A 9 -3.30 -12.25 -24.72
C LYS A 9 -3.35 -11.03 -23.80
N GLU A 10 -4.24 -10.09 -24.09
CA GLU A 10 -4.42 -8.87 -23.30
C GLU A 10 -5.70 -8.91 -22.48
N ILE A 11 -5.66 -8.30 -21.29
CA ILE A 11 -6.83 -8.18 -20.42
C ILE A 11 -7.75 -7.11 -21.00
N VAL A 12 -9.03 -7.45 -21.13
CA VAL A 12 -10.02 -6.55 -21.71
C VAL A 12 -10.31 -5.37 -20.77
N VAL A 13 -10.43 -4.17 -21.35
CA VAL A 13 -10.69 -2.90 -20.64
C VAL A 13 -11.86 -2.99 -19.64
N ALA A 14 -11.77 -2.22 -18.56
CA ALA A 14 -12.73 -2.21 -17.45
C ALA A 14 -14.20 -1.95 -17.85
N THR A 15 -14.42 -1.28 -18.99
CA THR A 15 -15.76 -0.95 -19.51
C THR A 15 -16.45 -2.11 -20.20
N ASN A 16 -15.74 -3.22 -20.47
CA ASN A 16 -16.32 -4.35 -21.18
C ASN A 16 -17.38 -5.09 -20.37
N ALA A 17 -18.46 -5.51 -21.04
CA ALA A 17 -19.62 -6.17 -20.45
C ALA A 17 -19.25 -7.45 -19.67
N VAL A 18 -18.18 -8.15 -20.06
CA VAL A 18 -17.74 -9.38 -19.40
C VAL A 18 -17.46 -9.17 -17.91
N TRP A 19 -17.00 -7.99 -17.49
CA TRP A 19 -16.78 -7.70 -16.07
C TRP A 19 -18.09 -7.58 -15.29
N ASN A 20 -19.14 -7.11 -15.94
CA ASN A 20 -20.47 -7.04 -15.36
C ASN A 20 -21.07 -8.45 -15.22
N ASP A 21 -20.89 -9.29 -16.24
CA ASP A 21 -21.39 -10.67 -16.24
C ASP A 21 -20.74 -11.51 -15.13
N ILE A 22 -19.42 -11.35 -14.91
CA ILE A 22 -18.71 -12.01 -13.80
C ILE A 22 -19.17 -11.46 -12.45
N SER A 23 -19.42 -10.15 -12.36
CA SER A 23 -19.95 -9.54 -11.13
C SER A 23 -21.32 -10.12 -10.78
N ILE A 24 -22.20 -10.29 -11.78
CA ILE A 24 -23.52 -10.92 -11.62
C ILE A 24 -23.38 -12.40 -11.24
N PHE A 25 -22.48 -13.14 -11.89
CA PHE A 25 -22.21 -14.54 -11.55
C PHE A 25 -21.73 -14.72 -10.09
N LEU A 26 -20.96 -13.76 -9.58
CA LEU A 26 -20.54 -13.70 -8.18
C LEU A 26 -21.58 -13.06 -7.25
N ASN A 27 -22.84 -12.96 -7.70
CA ASN A 27 -23.97 -12.39 -6.96
C ASN A 27 -23.70 -10.97 -6.43
N GLY A 28 -22.93 -10.16 -7.17
CA GLY A 28 -22.56 -8.81 -6.78
C GLY A 28 -21.57 -8.71 -5.62
N ALA A 29 -21.01 -9.83 -5.13
CA ALA A 29 -20.05 -9.82 -4.03
C ALA A 29 -18.79 -8.99 -4.34
N ILE A 30 -18.43 -8.88 -5.63
CA ILE A 30 -17.32 -8.07 -6.12
C ILE A 30 -17.82 -7.22 -7.28
N SER A 31 -17.58 -5.90 -7.23
CA SER A 31 -17.96 -4.98 -8.31
C SER A 31 -17.13 -5.21 -9.58
N LYS A 32 -17.71 -4.91 -10.75
CA LYS A 32 -17.04 -5.02 -12.06
C LYS A 32 -15.67 -4.30 -12.11
N ASN A 33 -15.58 -3.13 -11.47
CA ASN A 33 -14.34 -2.36 -11.42
C ASN A 33 -13.29 -3.05 -10.54
N ALA A 34 -13.70 -3.60 -9.40
CA ALA A 34 -12.80 -4.35 -8.52
C ALA A 34 -12.29 -5.63 -9.20
N LEU A 35 -13.14 -6.34 -9.94
CA LEU A 35 -12.76 -7.51 -10.75
C LEU A 35 -11.69 -7.16 -11.78
N HIS A 36 -11.89 -6.10 -12.55
CA HIS A 36 -10.89 -5.63 -13.52
C HIS A 36 -9.55 -5.33 -12.82
N VAL A 37 -9.57 -4.60 -11.70
CA VAL A 37 -8.35 -4.28 -10.93
C VAL A 37 -7.65 -5.53 -10.41
N PHE A 38 -8.38 -6.55 -9.95
CA PHE A 38 -7.79 -7.79 -9.46
C PHE A 38 -7.10 -8.59 -10.56
N VAL A 39 -7.76 -8.73 -11.71
CA VAL A 39 -7.20 -9.46 -12.85
C VAL A 39 -6.03 -8.67 -13.45
N TYR A 40 -6.18 -7.35 -13.65
CA TYR A 40 -5.15 -6.48 -14.21
C TYR A 40 -3.88 -6.43 -13.34
N ASN A 41 -4.03 -6.39 -12.01
CA ASN A 41 -2.90 -6.40 -11.09
C ASN A 41 -2.41 -7.82 -10.74
N GLY A 42 -3.06 -8.87 -11.25
CA GLY A 42 -2.71 -10.26 -10.96
C GLY A 42 -2.82 -10.64 -9.48
N ARG A 43 -3.73 -9.99 -8.74
CA ARG A 43 -3.98 -10.33 -7.33
C ARG A 43 -4.46 -11.78 -7.20
N HIS A 44 -4.11 -12.42 -6.09
CA HIS A 44 -4.49 -13.81 -5.80
C HIS A 44 -4.06 -14.83 -6.88
N GLY A 45 -3.04 -14.50 -7.69
CA GLY A 45 -2.55 -15.39 -8.74
C GLY A 45 -3.51 -15.55 -9.93
N ILE A 46 -4.50 -14.67 -10.09
CA ILE A 46 -5.52 -14.81 -11.14
C ILE A 46 -4.90 -14.81 -12.56
N LYS A 47 -3.86 -14.00 -12.80
CA LYS A 47 -3.11 -14.04 -14.07
C LYS A 47 -2.45 -15.39 -14.33
N LYS A 48 -1.95 -16.06 -13.29
CA LYS A 48 -1.35 -17.40 -13.40
C LYS A 48 -2.44 -18.43 -13.70
N ALA A 49 -3.57 -18.37 -13.01
CA ALA A 49 -4.71 -19.25 -13.25
C ALA A 49 -5.31 -19.09 -14.65
N LEU A 50 -5.26 -17.88 -15.23
CA LEU A 50 -5.74 -17.58 -16.58
C LEU A 50 -4.68 -17.82 -17.68
N ASN A 51 -3.51 -18.38 -17.34
CA ASN A 51 -2.40 -18.59 -18.27
C ASN A 51 -2.00 -17.31 -19.06
N LEU A 52 -2.06 -16.16 -18.40
CA LEU A 52 -1.72 -14.84 -18.95
C LEU A 52 -0.27 -14.44 -18.72
N ILE A 53 0.58 -15.38 -18.32
CA ILE A 53 2.00 -15.13 -18.08
C ILE A 53 2.68 -14.98 -19.45
N THR A 54 3.03 -13.76 -19.82
CA THR A 54 3.95 -13.48 -20.93
C THR A 54 5.38 -13.72 -20.46
N ASN A 55 6.16 -14.45 -21.25
CA ASN A 55 7.56 -14.80 -20.97
C ASN A 55 8.51 -13.60 -20.77
N GLU A 56 8.04 -12.35 -20.95
CA GLU A 56 8.79 -11.15 -20.60
C GLU A 56 8.94 -10.95 -19.08
N ASP A 57 8.08 -11.57 -18.25
CA ASP A 57 8.19 -11.50 -16.78
C ASP A 57 9.17 -12.53 -16.17
N ALA A 58 9.75 -13.42 -16.99
CA ALA A 58 10.56 -14.55 -16.53
C ALA A 58 12.08 -14.24 -16.45
N ASN A 59 12.59 -13.30 -17.26
CA ASN A 59 14.04 -13.04 -17.35
C ASN A 59 14.65 -12.27 -16.16
N THR A 60 13.85 -11.76 -15.23
CA THR A 60 14.37 -11.01 -14.06
C THR A 60 14.43 -11.87 -12.78
N ARG A 61 14.18 -13.19 -12.86
CA ARG A 61 13.96 -14.06 -11.67
C ARG A 61 15.01 -15.15 -11.42
N MET A 62 16.08 -15.24 -12.20
CA MET A 62 17.14 -16.25 -11.98
C MET A 62 18.46 -15.61 -11.55
N ALA A 63 18.55 -15.22 -10.27
CA ALA A 63 19.80 -15.15 -9.51
C ALA A 63 19.49 -15.11 -8.00
N LEU A 64 19.18 -16.28 -7.43
CA LEU A 64 19.33 -16.59 -5.99
C LEU A 64 20.78 -17.08 -5.78
N SER A 65 21.45 -16.96 -4.62
CA SER A 65 21.05 -17.54 -3.33
C SER A 65 21.87 -17.00 -2.13
N ASP A 66 21.16 -16.62 -1.06
CA ASP A 66 21.32 -16.85 0.42
C ASP A 66 22.68 -16.70 1.18
N PRO A 67 22.71 -16.47 2.53
CA PRO A 67 21.89 -17.13 3.56
C PRO A 67 21.22 -16.25 4.65
N MET A 68 19.94 -16.56 4.90
CA MET A 68 19.30 -16.87 6.20
C MET A 68 19.90 -16.24 7.49
N VAL A 69 19.20 -15.24 8.05
CA VAL A 69 19.28 -14.91 9.48
C VAL A 69 17.85 -14.76 10.05
N LEU A 70 17.53 -15.65 10.98
CA LEU A 70 16.33 -15.63 11.82
C LEU A 70 16.39 -14.45 12.79
N SER A 71 15.35 -13.61 12.81
CA SER A 71 15.05 -12.74 13.95
C SER A 71 13.54 -12.63 14.08
N ASN A 72 13.07 -13.15 15.20
CA ASN A 72 11.70 -13.41 15.55
C ASN A 72 11.09 -12.13 16.14
N GLU A 73 10.25 -11.38 15.42
CA GLU A 73 9.32 -10.41 16.02
C GLU A 73 7.96 -10.40 15.31
N SER A 74 6.92 -10.42 16.13
CA SER A 74 5.50 -10.66 15.88
C SER A 74 4.94 -10.03 14.59
N GLY A 75 4.47 -10.90 13.70
CA GLY A 75 3.73 -10.52 12.50
C GLY A 75 2.41 -9.84 12.83
N ASN A 76 2.23 -8.61 12.34
CA ASN A 76 0.94 -7.97 12.24
C ASN A 76 0.65 -7.71 10.75
N SER A 77 0.16 -8.75 10.08
CA SER A 77 -0.27 -8.70 8.68
C SER A 77 -1.60 -7.95 8.60
N THR A 78 -1.56 -6.69 8.14
CA THR A 78 -2.76 -6.00 7.65
C THR A 78 -2.54 -5.57 6.22
N ASP A 79 -3.20 -6.33 5.35
CA ASP A 79 -3.28 -6.21 3.91
C ASP A 79 -3.92 -4.87 3.52
N SER A 80 -3.13 -3.94 2.98
CA SER A 80 -3.63 -2.76 2.27
C SER A 80 -2.78 -2.55 1.02
N SER A 81 -3.06 -3.34 -0.01
CA SER A 81 -2.34 -3.35 -1.27
C SER A 81 -2.69 -2.12 -2.13
N TYR A 82 -1.85 -1.09 -2.09
CA TYR A 82 -1.62 -0.12 -3.17
C TYR A 82 -0.16 0.34 -3.16
N ASP A 83 0.74 -0.59 -3.38
CA ASP A 83 1.87 -0.38 -4.29
C ASP A 83 2.23 -1.77 -4.79
N SER A 84 2.49 -1.92 -6.08
CA SER A 84 3.17 -3.12 -6.55
C SER A 84 4.53 -3.08 -5.86
N GLU A 85 4.69 -3.83 -4.77
CA GLU A 85 5.96 -3.99 -4.08
C GLU A 85 6.90 -4.74 -5.02
N CYS A 86 7.45 -4.01 -5.99
CA CYS A 86 8.79 -4.30 -6.45
C CYS A 86 9.64 -4.36 -5.19
N SER A 87 10.29 -5.49 -4.99
CA SER A 87 11.16 -5.89 -3.88
C SER A 87 12.41 -5.01 -3.79
N LEU A 88 12.23 -3.69 -3.89
CA LEU A 88 13.29 -2.72 -3.73
C LEU A 88 13.67 -2.69 -2.24
N PRO A 89 14.97 -2.67 -1.93
CA PRO A 89 15.43 -2.59 -0.56
C PRO A 89 14.90 -1.31 0.08
N LYS A 90 14.12 -1.47 1.16
CA LYS A 90 13.61 -0.35 1.97
C LYS A 90 14.60 -0.09 3.10
N LYS A 91 14.97 1.16 3.31
CA LYS A 91 15.86 1.55 4.41
C LYS A 91 15.04 2.14 5.55
N LYS A 92 14.91 1.38 6.64
CA LYS A 92 14.17 1.81 7.83
C LYS A 92 14.98 2.85 8.61
N PHE A 93 14.34 3.97 8.91
CA PHE A 93 14.84 4.98 9.84
C PHE A 93 13.91 5.08 11.05
N VAL A 94 14.50 5.28 12.23
CA VAL A 94 13.77 5.46 13.48
C VAL A 94 14.24 6.76 14.08
N PHE A 95 13.30 7.70 14.22
CA PHE A 95 13.53 9.00 14.84
C PHE A 95 12.84 9.04 16.20
N THR A 96 13.47 9.75 17.15
CA THR A 96 12.88 10.01 18.46
C THR A 96 12.65 11.50 18.57
N PHE A 97 11.40 11.90 18.81
CA PHE A 97 11.01 13.30 18.95
C PHE A 97 11.08 13.74 20.40
N THR A 98 11.44 15.00 20.61
CA THR A 98 11.28 15.64 21.92
C THR A 98 9.79 15.85 22.22
N PRO A 99 9.39 15.97 23.51
CA PRO A 99 7.99 16.19 23.87
C PRO A 99 7.38 17.44 23.22
N SER A 100 8.17 18.50 23.02
CA SER A 100 7.74 19.74 22.36
C SER A 100 7.44 19.56 20.88
N GLU A 101 8.24 18.79 20.16
CA GLU A 101 8.00 18.49 18.73
C GLU A 101 6.80 17.57 18.58
N TRP A 102 6.69 16.58 19.48
CA TRP A 102 5.55 15.65 19.49
C TRP A 102 4.22 16.38 19.70
N LEU A 103 4.20 17.44 20.52
CA LEU A 103 3.00 18.27 20.73
C LEU A 103 2.52 18.95 19.43
N GLN A 104 3.44 19.35 18.54
CA GLN A 104 3.10 20.01 17.28
C GLN A 104 2.46 19.05 16.26
N MET A 105 2.81 17.77 16.34
CA MET A 105 2.30 16.72 15.47
C MET A 105 1.29 15.80 16.17
N GLN A 106 0.76 16.23 17.32
CA GLN A 106 -0.11 15.41 18.15
C GLN A 106 -1.30 14.88 17.32
N PRO A 107 -1.53 13.55 17.30
CA PRO A 107 -2.61 12.97 16.52
C PRO A 107 -3.99 13.45 16.97
N GLU A 108 -4.84 13.80 16.01
CA GLU A 108 -6.23 14.17 16.22
C GLU A 108 -7.14 12.95 16.00
N GLN A 109 -8.16 12.79 16.85
CA GLN A 109 -9.15 11.74 16.67
C GLN A 109 -10.23 12.19 15.67
N VAL A 110 -10.28 11.51 14.53
CA VAL A 110 -11.29 11.77 13.49
C VAL A 110 -12.36 10.70 13.54
N LEU A 111 -13.62 11.13 13.63
CA LEU A 111 -14.80 10.27 13.59
C LEU A 111 -15.30 10.13 12.16
N PHE A 112 -15.27 8.91 11.64
CA PHE A 112 -15.84 8.57 10.35
C PHE A 112 -17.22 7.94 10.56
N LYS A 113 -18.26 8.52 9.95
CA LYS A 113 -19.61 7.95 9.96
C LYS A 113 -19.70 6.85 8.91
N CYS A 114 -19.96 5.61 9.34
CA CYS A 114 -20.20 4.50 8.42
C CYS A 114 -21.68 4.46 8.07
N ASN A 115 -22.05 4.96 6.90
CA ASN A 115 -23.39 4.84 6.33
C ASN A 115 -23.52 3.51 5.57
N ASP A 116 -23.32 2.37 6.23
CA ASP A 116 -23.53 1.05 5.63
C ASP A 116 -24.96 0.56 5.95
N PRO A 117 -25.87 0.49 4.96
CA PRO A 117 -27.25 0.05 5.18
C PRO A 117 -27.34 -1.42 5.63
N ALA A 118 -26.30 -2.24 5.42
CA ALA A 118 -26.27 -3.63 5.85
C ALA A 118 -25.88 -3.81 7.34
N ARG A 119 -25.37 -2.78 8.02
CA ARG A 119 -24.90 -2.85 9.42
C ARG A 119 -25.21 -1.57 10.20
N PRO A 120 -26.49 -1.29 10.53
CA PRO A 120 -26.90 -0.05 11.18
C PRO A 120 -26.31 0.15 12.60
N MET A 121 -25.84 -0.92 13.26
CA MET A 121 -25.35 -0.88 14.64
C MET A 121 -23.88 -0.43 14.78
N ARG A 122 -23.11 -0.31 13.68
CA ARG A 122 -21.73 0.21 13.68
C ARG A 122 -21.66 1.55 12.94
N SER A 123 -22.35 2.55 13.48
CA SER A 123 -22.58 3.85 12.82
C SER A 123 -21.36 4.78 12.79
N SER A 124 -20.31 4.50 13.58
CA SER A 124 -19.11 5.33 13.59
C SER A 124 -17.84 4.52 13.88
N ARG A 125 -16.73 4.91 13.24
CA ARG A 125 -15.38 4.45 13.56
C ARG A 125 -14.50 5.66 13.82
N SER A 126 -13.77 5.67 14.92
CA SER A 126 -12.75 6.68 15.20
C SER A 126 -11.37 6.16 14.79
N TYR A 127 -10.56 7.05 14.19
CA TYR A 127 -9.16 6.80 13.88
C TYR A 127 -8.34 8.00 14.34
N TYR A 128 -7.10 7.75 14.78
CA TYR A 128 -6.13 8.80 15.02
C TYR A 128 -5.42 9.15 13.72
N VAL A 129 -5.35 10.44 13.40
CA VAL A 129 -4.74 10.96 12.17
C VAL A 129 -3.81 12.11 12.53
N LEU A 130 -2.66 12.19 11.86
CA LEU A 130 -1.75 13.31 12.04
C LEU A 130 -2.29 14.59 11.37
N PRO A 131 -2.18 15.76 12.02
CA PRO A 131 -2.72 17.01 11.51
C PRO A 131 -2.04 17.45 10.21
N LYS A 132 -2.82 17.76 9.17
CA LYS A 132 -2.27 18.06 7.84
C LYS A 132 -1.33 19.28 7.89
N GLY A 133 -0.17 19.16 7.24
CA GLY A 133 0.76 20.28 7.00
C GLY A 133 1.86 20.47 8.04
N CYS A 134 1.73 19.90 9.25
CA CYS A 134 2.75 20.08 10.30
C CYS A 134 3.76 18.91 10.36
N TRP A 135 3.27 17.67 10.40
CA TRP A 135 4.12 16.50 10.66
C TRP A 135 5.08 16.16 9.51
N THR A 136 4.72 16.46 8.26
CA THR A 136 5.57 16.16 7.09
C THR A 136 6.86 16.96 7.09
N SER A 137 6.79 18.22 7.53
CA SER A 137 7.94 19.12 7.59
C SER A 137 8.92 18.67 8.67
N LEU A 138 8.40 18.34 9.86
CA LEU A 138 9.20 17.81 10.97
C LEU A 138 9.91 16.50 10.58
N LEU A 139 9.20 15.57 9.93
CA LEU A 139 9.84 14.32 9.47
C LEU A 139 10.91 14.57 8.40
N ALA A 140 10.69 15.51 7.48
CA ALA A 140 11.66 15.83 6.45
C ALA A 140 12.93 16.46 7.04
N GLU A 141 12.78 17.34 8.03
CA GLU A 141 13.89 17.94 8.77
C GLU A 141 14.70 16.88 9.52
N HIS A 142 14.04 16.05 10.33
CA HIS A 142 14.70 14.93 11.03
C HIS A 142 15.39 13.98 10.06
N PHE A 143 14.77 13.67 8.92
CA PHE A 143 15.39 12.83 7.90
C PHE A 143 16.66 13.49 7.34
N TRP A 144 16.62 14.78 7.04
CA TRP A 144 17.76 15.53 6.54
C TRP A 144 18.90 15.55 7.56
N GLU A 145 18.63 15.84 8.83
CA GLU A 145 19.64 15.87 9.89
C GLU A 145 20.37 14.53 10.07
N HIS A 146 19.63 13.41 10.00
CA HIS A 146 20.21 12.09 10.21
C HIS A 146 20.92 11.53 8.97
N THR A 147 20.46 11.88 7.77
CA THR A 147 20.96 11.25 6.53
C THR A 147 21.83 12.19 5.68
N ASN A 148 21.70 13.50 5.84
CA ASN A 148 22.28 14.54 4.99
C ASN A 148 21.99 14.34 3.49
N LEU A 149 20.88 13.69 3.15
CA LEU A 149 20.50 13.38 1.78
C LEU A 149 19.53 14.43 1.22
N PRO A 150 19.83 15.07 0.07
CA PRO A 150 18.96 16.12 -0.51
C PRO A 150 17.78 15.51 -1.27
N CYS A 151 17.05 14.63 -0.59
CA CYS A 151 15.92 13.91 -1.13
C CYS A 151 14.62 14.66 -0.83
N CYS A 152 13.87 14.98 -1.88
CA CYS A 152 12.51 15.49 -1.73
C CYS A 152 11.56 14.32 -1.42
N LEU A 153 11.25 14.14 -0.13
CA LEU A 153 10.41 13.04 0.34
C LEU A 153 8.92 13.36 0.25
N SER A 154 8.16 12.42 -0.28
CA SER A 154 6.70 12.34 -0.18
C SER A 154 6.32 11.21 0.77
N PHE A 155 5.57 11.52 1.82
CA PHE A 155 5.16 10.55 2.82
C PHE A 155 3.78 9.96 2.52
N ARG A 156 3.63 8.66 2.74
CA ARG A 156 2.38 7.90 2.61
C ARG A 156 2.17 7.01 3.84
N ASN A 157 0.94 6.54 4.01
CA ASN A 157 0.56 5.54 5.02
C ASN A 157 0.99 5.91 6.46
N GLY A 158 0.66 7.13 6.92
CA GLY A 158 0.88 7.56 8.30
C GLY A 158 -0.04 6.83 9.28
N LYS A 159 0.36 5.65 9.72
CA LYS A 159 -0.34 4.89 10.76
C LYS A 159 0.07 5.42 12.12
N VAL A 160 -0.94 5.80 12.92
CA VAL A 160 -0.76 6.28 14.28
C VAL A 160 -1.16 5.19 15.26
N TYR A 161 -0.31 4.96 16.26
CA TYR A 161 -0.55 4.05 17.37
C TYR A 161 -0.66 4.85 18.66
N ASN A 162 -1.71 4.57 19.44
CA ASN A 162 -1.98 5.28 20.70
C ASN A 162 -1.14 4.75 21.89
N GLY A 163 -0.33 3.70 21.68
CA GLY A 163 0.49 3.09 22.71
C GLY A 163 1.57 2.19 22.13
N GLY A 164 2.63 1.99 22.93
CA GLY A 164 3.84 1.26 22.54
C GLY A 164 5.05 2.17 22.34
N ASN A 165 6.16 1.58 21.91
CA ASN A 165 7.42 2.30 21.67
C ASN A 165 7.44 3.04 20.32
N ILE A 166 6.48 2.78 19.44
CA ILE A 166 6.38 3.36 18.10
C ILE A 166 5.02 4.04 17.98
N TYR A 167 5.02 5.37 17.91
CA TYR A 167 3.78 6.16 17.84
C TYR A 167 3.31 6.38 16.41
N VAL A 168 4.24 6.50 15.46
CA VAL A 168 3.93 6.77 14.05
C VAL A 168 4.78 5.88 13.16
N VAL A 169 4.14 5.28 12.17
CA VAL A 169 4.81 4.59 11.06
C VAL A 169 4.39 5.26 9.77
N VAL A 170 5.37 5.66 8.96
CA VAL A 170 5.18 6.29 7.65
C VAL A 170 6.09 5.62 6.64
N ILE A 171 5.72 5.72 5.36
CA ILE A 171 6.54 5.30 4.24
C ILE A 171 6.93 6.54 3.45
N GLY A 172 8.22 6.78 3.27
CA GLY A 172 8.76 7.87 2.47
C GLY A 172 9.14 7.40 1.07
N ARG A 173 8.82 8.21 0.06
CA ARG A 173 9.31 8.02 -1.31
C ARG A 173 9.93 9.30 -1.82
N CYS A 174 11.16 9.22 -2.31
CA CYS A 174 11.81 10.37 -2.94
C CYS A 174 11.27 10.57 -4.36
N SER A 175 10.88 11.79 -4.72
CA SER A 175 10.41 12.11 -6.07
C SER A 175 11.53 12.13 -7.11
N ILE A 176 12.77 12.41 -6.70
CA ILE A 176 13.92 12.59 -7.59
C ILE A 176 14.59 11.24 -7.88
N CYS A 177 15.03 10.52 -6.84
CA CYS A 177 15.76 9.26 -6.99
C CYS A 177 14.87 8.01 -6.92
N ASN A 178 13.56 8.20 -6.71
CA ASN A 178 12.57 7.12 -6.61
C ASN A 178 12.88 6.07 -5.51
N SER A 179 13.74 6.41 -4.56
CA SER A 179 14.09 5.53 -3.43
C SER A 179 12.95 5.47 -2.41
N HIS A 180 12.84 4.32 -1.75
CA HIS A 180 11.84 4.04 -0.71
C HIS A 180 12.50 3.96 0.66
N PHE A 181 11.91 4.66 1.63
CA PHE A 181 12.37 4.77 3.01
C PHE A 181 11.25 4.38 3.97
#